data_AF-A0A2H9PPR2-F1
#
_entry.id   AF-A0A2H9PPR2-F1
#
_cell.length_a   1.000
_cell.length_b   1.000
_cell.length_c   1.000
_cell.angle_alpha   90.00
_cell.angle_beta   90.00
_cell.angle_gamma   90.00
#
_symmetry.space_group_name_H-M   'P 1'
#
loop_
_entity.id
_entity.type
_entity.pdbx_description
1 polymer ?
#
loop_
_entity_poly.entity_id
_entity_poly.type
_entity_poly.pdbx_seq_one_letter_code
_entity_poly.pdbx_strand_id
1 'polypeptide(L)'
;MTNKNVLIIANVSLFIICIILILTLFEVKVPTTGMSIVDKEEMLCVVNWRDNYNSWTDIDSCCLEARKQLTCVKEQGYYMDKTVQWRCQTGELSYWLDSKAYNYCNKLSVW
;
A
#
# COMPACT_ATOMS: atom_id res chain seq x y z
N MET A 1 51.81 -20.94 0.29
CA MET A 1 51.57 -19.77 1.18
C MET A 1 50.31 -19.08 0.71
N THR A 2 49.16 -19.43 1.28
CA THR A 2 47.89 -18.75 1.00
C THR A 2 47.91 -17.40 1.69
N ASN A 3 47.74 -16.35 0.88
CA ASN A 3 47.89 -14.97 1.32
C ASN A 3 46.76 -14.62 2.28
N LYS A 4 47.08 -14.25 3.54
CA LYS A 4 46.11 -14.01 4.63
C LYS A 4 44.98 -13.06 4.22
N ASN A 5 45.28 -12.13 3.32
CA ASN A 5 44.33 -11.16 2.78
C ASN A 5 43.19 -11.82 1.99
N VAL A 6 43.46 -12.92 1.28
CA VAL A 6 42.45 -13.65 0.49
C VAL A 6 41.46 -14.37 1.40
N LEU A 7 41.94 -14.93 2.52
CA LEU A 7 41.08 -15.57 3.52
C LEU A 7 40.16 -14.57 4.23
N ILE A 8 40.65 -13.35 4.50
CA ILE A 8 39.84 -12.30 5.14
C ILE A 8 38.74 -11.83 4.19
N ILE A 9 39.06 -11.59 2.91
CA ILE A 9 38.09 -11.13 1.91
C ILE A 9 36.99 -12.19 1.71
N ALA A 10 37.37 -13.47 1.62
CA ALA A 10 36.40 -14.56 1.50
C ALA A 10 35.46 -14.63 2.71
N ASN A 11 35.97 -14.48 3.93
CA ASN A 11 35.15 -14.50 5.15
C ASN A 11 34.17 -13.32 5.22
N VAL A 12 34.61 -12.11 4.86
CA VAL A 12 33.75 -10.91 4.84
C VAL A 12 32.64 -11.08 3.79
N SER A 13 32.98 -11.63 2.63
CA SER A 13 32.01 -11.92 1.56
C SER A 13 30.94 -12.90 2.03
N LEU A 14 31.36 -13.99 2.69
CA LEU A 14 30.46 -15.00 3.25
C LEU A 14 29.53 -14.42 4.32
N PHE A 15 30.06 -13.56 5.19
CA PHE A 15 29.28 -12.89 6.23
C PHE A 15 28.18 -11.99 5.65
N ILE A 16 28.50 -11.22 4.61
CA ILE A 16 27.54 -10.36 3.91
C ILE A 16 26.45 -11.20 3.24
N ILE A 17 26.82 -12.29 2.56
CA ILE A 17 25.87 -13.19 1.89
C ILE A 17 24.92 -13.84 2.92
N CYS A 18 25.43 -14.28 4.07
CA CYS A 18 24.61 -14.80 5.15
C CYS A 18 23.59 -13.78 5.67
N ILE A 19 24.00 -12.51 5.84
CA ILE A 19 23.09 -11.45 6.28
C ILE A 19 21.99 -11.22 5.23
N ILE A 20 22.36 -11.17 3.94
CA ILE A 20 21.39 -11.00 2.85
C ILE A 20 20.40 -12.16 2.85
N LEU A 21 20.88 -13.41 2.95
CA LEU A 21 20.00 -14.59 2.99
C LEU A 21 19.04 -14.57 4.18
N ILE A 22 19.50 -14.14 5.36
CA ILE A 22 18.64 -13.99 6.54
C ILE A 22 17.56 -12.93 6.27
N LEU A 23 17.93 -11.76 5.74
CA LEU A 23 16.97 -10.71 5.41
C LEU A 23 15.92 -11.17 4.38
N THR A 24 16.33 -11.95 3.38
CA THR A 24 15.43 -12.53 2.38
C THR A 24 14.54 -13.63 2.97
N LEU A 25 15.05 -14.45 3.89
CA LEU A 25 14.30 -15.57 4.51
C LEU A 25 13.18 -15.09 5.43
N PHE A 26 13.41 -13.99 6.16
CA PHE A 26 12.43 -13.47 7.12
C PHE A 26 11.39 -12.54 6.50
N GLU A 27 11.30 -12.46 5.16
CA GLU A 27 10.44 -11.51 4.43
C GLU A 27 10.40 -10.15 5.11
N VAL A 28 11.58 -9.66 5.55
CA VAL A 28 11.64 -8.41 6.29
C VAL A 28 11.27 -7.33 5.30
N LYS A 29 9.99 -6.94 5.32
CA LYS A 29 9.47 -5.79 4.60
C LYS A 29 10.21 -4.60 5.18
N VAL A 30 11.34 -4.25 4.57
CA VAL A 30 12.12 -3.10 4.96
C VAL A 30 11.17 -1.92 4.82
N PRO A 31 10.76 -1.26 5.92
CA PRO A 31 9.88 -0.13 5.80
C PRO A 31 10.69 0.93 5.07
N THR A 32 10.36 1.17 3.80
CA THR A 32 10.91 2.31 3.06
C THR A 32 10.55 3.55 3.87
N THR A 33 11.58 4.22 4.37
CA THR A 33 11.50 5.45 5.17
C THR A 33 10.73 6.50 4.37
N GLY A 34 9.42 6.55 4.60
CA GLY A 34 8.47 7.32 3.80
C GLY A 34 7.02 6.85 3.98
N MET A 35 6.81 5.57 4.29
CA MET A 35 5.49 5.08 4.68
C MET A 35 5.29 5.20 6.19
N SER A 36 4.52 6.20 6.60
CA SER A 36 3.87 6.22 7.91
C SER A 36 3.18 4.87 8.13
N ILE A 37 3.40 4.26 9.30
CA ILE A 37 2.72 3.05 9.77
C ILE A 37 1.26 3.44 10.01
N VAL A 38 0.50 3.65 8.94
CA VAL A 38 -0.95 3.77 9.02
C VAL A 38 -1.47 2.36 8.83
N ASP A 39 -2.22 1.88 9.81
CA ASP A 39 -2.78 0.55 9.79
C ASP A 39 -3.77 0.43 8.63
N LYS A 40 -3.32 -0.17 7.51
CA LYS A 40 -4.09 -0.27 6.27
C LYS A 40 -5.22 -1.29 6.40
N GLU A 41 -5.14 -2.22 7.36
CA GLU A 41 -6.13 -3.28 7.56
C GLU A 41 -7.51 -2.75 7.96
N GLU A 42 -7.57 -1.55 8.55
CA GLU A 42 -8.82 -0.92 8.95
C GLU A 42 -9.44 -0.02 7.87
N MET A 43 -8.74 0.21 6.76
CA MET A 43 -9.20 1.11 5.70
C MET A 43 -10.14 0.38 4.74
N LEU A 44 -11.22 1.05 4.35
CA LEU A 44 -12.18 0.53 3.38
C LEU A 44 -12.15 1.32 2.08
N CYS A 45 -11.94 0.59 0.99
CA CYS A 45 -12.21 1.03 -0.37
C CYS A 45 -13.21 0.09 -1.03
N VAL A 46 -14.23 0.66 -1.68
CA VAL A 46 -15.25 -0.08 -2.42
C VAL A 46 -15.38 0.49 -3.81
N VAL A 47 -15.27 -0.35 -4.82
CA VAL A 47 -15.51 0.00 -6.22
C VAL A 47 -16.96 -0.27 -6.54
N ASN A 48 -17.63 0.70 -7.14
CA ASN A 48 -18.96 0.53 -7.72
C ASN A 48 -18.87 0.74 -9.23
N TRP A 49 -19.31 -0.28 -9.97
CA TRP A 49 -19.60 -0.19 -11.40
C TRP A 49 -21.04 -0.65 -11.66
N ARG A 50 -21.90 0.27 -12.11
CA ARG A 50 -23.32 -0.01 -12.43
C ARG A 50 -24.02 -0.81 -11.33
N ASP A 51 -23.96 -0.31 -10.10
CA ASP A 51 -24.55 -0.91 -8.90
C ASP A 51 -23.91 -2.22 -8.42
N ASN A 52 -22.78 -2.63 -9.00
CA ASN A 52 -21.98 -3.75 -8.50
C ASN A 52 -20.88 -3.24 -7.59
N TYR A 53 -21.01 -3.53 -6.29
CA TYR A 53 -20.07 -3.10 -5.25
C TYR A 53 -19.09 -4.22 -4.90
N ASN A 54 -17.79 -3.94 -5.03
CA ASN A 54 -16.73 -4.86 -4.63
C ASN A 54 -15.73 -4.14 -3.73
N SER A 55 -15.35 -4.75 -2.61
CA SER A 55 -14.26 -4.23 -1.80
C SER A 55 -12.92 -4.42 -2.52
N TRP A 56 -12.06 -3.40 -2.46
CA TRP A 56 -10.69 -3.47 -2.94
C TRP A 56 -9.77 -3.53 -1.72
N THR A 57 -9.09 -4.66 -1.53
CA THR A 57 -8.21 -4.91 -0.38
C THR A 57 -6.88 -4.16 -0.46
N ASP A 58 -6.31 -4.04 -1.65
CA ASP A 58 -5.13 -3.21 -1.89
C ASP A 58 -5.49 -1.70 -1.96
N ILE A 59 -5.35 -1.05 -0.81
CA ILE A 59 -5.63 0.37 -0.64
C ILE A 59 -4.71 1.25 -1.50
N ASP A 60 -3.47 0.85 -1.76
CA ASP A 60 -2.54 1.68 -2.53
C ASP A 60 -3.01 1.79 -3.99
N SER A 61 -3.34 0.64 -4.60
CA SER A 61 -3.94 0.59 -5.94
C SER A 61 -5.27 1.31 -5.98
N CYS A 62 -6.14 1.12 -4.98
CA CYS A 62 -7.40 1.85 -4.92
C CYS A 62 -7.19 3.37 -4.85
N CYS A 63 -6.23 3.85 -4.05
CA CYS A 63 -5.93 5.28 -3.97
C CYS A 63 -5.45 5.86 -5.31
N LEU A 64 -4.63 5.12 -6.06
CA LEU A 64 -4.20 5.53 -7.39
C LEU A 64 -5.40 5.66 -8.34
N GLU A 65 -6.32 4.70 -8.33
CA GLU A 65 -7.49 4.75 -9.21
C GLU A 65 -8.54 5.77 -8.76
N ALA A 66 -8.78 5.91 -7.46
CA ALA A 66 -9.70 6.90 -6.90
C ALA A 66 -9.24 8.33 -7.17
N ARG A 67 -7.93 8.59 -7.18
CA ARG A 67 -7.35 9.90 -7.51
C ARG A 67 -7.40 10.25 -9.00
N LYS A 68 -7.53 9.26 -9.90
CA LYS A 68 -7.73 9.50 -11.33
C LYS A 68 -9.14 10.02 -11.64
N GLN A 69 -10.06 9.95 -10.68
CA GLN A 69 -11.43 10.41 -10.86
C GLN A 69 -11.50 11.95 -10.86
N LEU A 70 -12.32 12.50 -11.76
CA LEU A 70 -12.55 13.93 -11.93
C LEU A 70 -13.22 14.59 -10.73
N THR A 71 -14.07 13.87 -10.00
CA THR A 71 -14.77 14.38 -8.82
C THR A 71 -14.52 13.49 -7.62
N CYS A 72 -14.32 14.10 -6.46
CA CYS A 72 -14.33 13.46 -5.16
C CYS A 72 -15.14 14.33 -4.20
N VAL A 73 -16.26 13.82 -3.71
CA VAL A 73 -17.17 14.54 -2.82
C VAL A 73 -17.41 13.75 -1.55
N LYS A 74 -17.70 14.49 -0.47
CA LYS A 74 -18.10 13.87 0.78
C LYS A 74 -19.56 13.44 0.66
N GLU A 75 -19.78 12.13 0.71
CA GLU A 75 -21.10 11.50 0.56
C GLU A 75 -21.15 10.25 1.42
N GLN A 76 -22.18 10.14 2.24
CA GLN A 76 -22.33 9.02 3.17
C GLN A 76 -22.99 7.84 2.46
N GLY A 77 -22.30 6.71 2.46
CA GLY A 77 -22.79 5.43 1.96
C GLY A 77 -22.47 4.30 2.95
N TYR A 78 -23.00 3.11 2.64
CA TYR A 78 -22.81 1.91 3.46
C TYR A 78 -22.42 0.72 2.59
N TYR A 79 -21.45 -0.05 3.05
CA TYR A 79 -21.05 -1.32 2.45
C TYR A 79 -20.77 -2.34 3.55
N MET A 80 -21.53 -3.44 3.58
CA MET A 80 -21.40 -4.52 4.57
C MET A 80 -21.26 -3.99 6.01
N ASP A 81 -22.22 -3.15 6.44
CA ASP A 81 -22.29 -2.51 7.76
C ASP A 81 -21.18 -1.50 8.09
N LYS A 82 -20.24 -1.25 7.16
CA LYS A 82 -19.23 -0.20 7.29
C LYS A 82 -19.68 1.07 6.59
N THR A 83 -19.33 2.21 7.17
CA THR A 83 -19.64 3.52 6.58
C THR A 83 -18.51 3.98 5.66
N VAL A 84 -18.87 4.39 4.45
CA VAL A 84 -18.00 5.11 3.52
C VAL A 84 -18.46 6.56 3.47
N GLN A 85 -17.54 7.52 3.46
CA GLN A 85 -17.89 8.96 3.56
C GLN A 85 -17.42 9.78 2.36
N TRP A 86 -16.71 9.17 1.42
CA TRP A 86 -16.17 9.85 0.26
C TRP A 86 -16.47 9.04 -1.00
N ARG A 87 -17.01 9.71 -2.02
CA ARG A 87 -17.23 9.13 -3.34
C ARG A 87 -16.39 9.87 -4.36
N CYS A 88 -15.45 9.15 -4.96
CA CYS A 88 -14.65 9.60 -6.09
C CYS A 88 -15.17 8.97 -7.39
N GLN A 89 -15.56 9.73 -8.40
CA GLN A 89 -16.29 9.22 -9.57
C GLN A 89 -15.90 9.90 -10.89
N THR A 90 -15.95 9.13 -11.97
CA THR A 90 -15.95 9.61 -13.35
C THR A 90 -16.80 8.69 -14.20
N GLY A 91 -17.86 9.22 -14.80
CA GLY A 91 -18.84 8.40 -15.52
C GLY A 91 -19.55 7.42 -14.59
N GLU A 92 -19.62 6.14 -14.98
CA GLU A 92 -20.33 5.08 -14.25
C GLU A 92 -19.48 4.37 -13.17
N LEU A 93 -18.16 4.66 -13.13
CA LEU A 93 -17.23 4.09 -12.16
C LEU A 93 -17.08 5.02 -10.96
N SER A 94 -17.33 4.49 -9.76
CA SER A 94 -17.12 5.23 -8.52
C SER A 94 -16.34 4.42 -7.48
N TYR A 95 -15.53 5.13 -6.71
CA TYR A 95 -14.72 4.62 -5.63
C TYR A 95 -15.23 5.24 -4.34
N TRP A 96 -15.68 4.39 -3.44
CA TRP A 96 -16.17 4.76 -2.13
C TRP A 96 -15.10 4.48 -1.09
N LEU A 97 -14.71 5.52 -0.39
CA LEU A 97 -13.64 5.49 0.60
C LEU A 97 -14.22 5.85 1.97
N ASP A 98 -13.78 5.14 2.99
CA ASP A 98 -13.92 5.66 4.35
C ASP A 98 -12.99 6.86 4.57
N SER A 99 -13.16 7.54 5.69
CA SER A 99 -12.36 8.72 6.02
C SER A 99 -10.88 8.40 6.27
N LYS A 100 -10.54 7.19 6.71
CA LYS A 100 -9.14 6.78 6.92
C LYS A 100 -8.45 6.59 5.57
N ALA A 101 -9.08 5.84 4.67
CA ALA A 101 -8.65 5.58 3.30
C ALA A 101 -8.51 6.88 2.51
N TYR A 102 -9.52 7.77 2.53
CA TYR A 102 -9.44 9.06 1.84
C TYR A 102 -8.26 9.93 2.31
N ASN A 103 -8.07 10.02 3.64
CA ASN A 103 -6.96 10.77 4.21
C ASN A 103 -5.60 10.13 3.90
N TYR A 104 -5.54 8.80 3.88
CA TYR A 104 -4.36 8.06 3.47
C TYR A 104 -4.02 8.36 2.00
N CYS A 105 -5.00 8.23 1.11
CA CYS A 105 -4.84 8.53 -0.30
C CYS A 105 -4.30 9.95 -0.48
N ASN A 106 -4.87 10.96 0.18
CA ASN A 106 -4.43 12.35 0.05
C ASN A 106 -3.00 12.64 0.54
N LYS A 107 -2.44 11.81 1.43
CA LYS A 107 -1.06 11.98 1.93
C LYS A 107 0.00 11.34 1.03
N LEU A 108 -0.38 10.45 0.11
CA LEU A 108 0.57 9.85 -0.82
C LEU A 108 1.12 10.94 -1.75
N SER A 109 2.43 11.17 -1.69
CA SER A 109 3.16 12.19 -2.48
C SER A 109 3.52 11.73 -3.89
N VAL A 110 3.34 10.44 -4.20
CA VAL A 110 3.86 9.82 -5.42
C VAL A 110 2.73 9.58 -6.42
N TRP A 111 2.98 10.00 -7.66
CA TRP A 111 2.25 9.68 -8.88
C TRP A 111 2.94 8.52 -9.59
#